data_AF-A0A2G9PS46-F1
#
_entry.id   AF-A0A2G9PS46-F1
#
_cell.length_a   1.000
_cell.length_b   1.000
_cell.length_c   1.000
_cell.angle_alpha   90.00
_cell.angle_beta   90.00
_cell.angle_gamma   90.00
#
_symmetry.space_group_name_H-M   'P 1'
#
loop_
_entity.id
_entity.type
_entity.pdbx_description
1 polymer ?
#
loop_
_entity_poly.entity_id
_entity_poly.type
_entity_poly.pdbx_seq_one_letter_code
_entity_poly.pdbx_strand_id
1 'polypeptide(L)'
;MVEEPRLDDACPCLLHPRMQPAKRPAGRSQIALWMLTKFAMIFFIGALALILLGMSSREQSGLCDEQAGRVTSSVSGALVQVLSSPIEDERKVYPFETSLSVGRSDFELYTVNITKHTVGDARSIVIDVLPRSPTCKASGSIGIDSDVVVHFSGPRRYDTPEGPCLTLEPSSAKQRSYYLVVIKCSTKRWPAEQHVYLDDCTFNNPAECITLETESIAACCGWTQSASTGSQAEPQCEAEIE
;
A
#
# COMPACT_ATOMS: atom_id res chain seq x y z
N MET A 1 62.61 -67.18 -59.42
CA MET A 1 63.74 -66.26 -59.69
C MET A 1 63.30 -64.94 -59.07
N VAL A 2 63.44 -64.73 -57.76
CA VAL A 2 64.66 -64.33 -57.02
C VAL A 2 65.44 -63.29 -57.80
N GLU A 3 65.13 -62.02 -57.55
CA GLU A 3 65.94 -60.87 -57.92
C GLU A 3 66.12 -60.03 -56.64
N GLU A 4 67.30 -60.16 -56.04
CA GLU A 4 67.86 -59.21 -55.08
C GLU A 4 68.15 -57.88 -55.77
N PRO A 5 68.05 -56.75 -55.05
CA PRO A 5 68.97 -55.66 -55.27
C PRO A 5 69.92 -55.49 -54.08
N ARG A 6 71.20 -55.44 -54.43
CA ARG A 6 72.35 -55.27 -53.58
C ARG A 6 72.41 -53.89 -52.91
N LEU A 7 72.90 -53.98 -51.68
CA LEU A 7 73.60 -52.98 -50.89
C LEU A 7 74.83 -52.46 -51.67
N ASP A 8 75.06 -51.14 -51.70
CA ASP A 8 76.27 -50.54 -51.11
C ASP A 8 76.44 -49.03 -51.42
N ASP A 9 76.95 -48.36 -50.38
CA ASP A 9 77.72 -47.10 -50.33
C ASP A 9 77.00 -45.75 -50.47
N ALA A 10 76.62 -45.11 -49.35
CA ALA A 10 77.43 -44.22 -48.49
C ALA A 10 77.53 -42.80 -49.07
N CYS A 11 77.10 -41.72 -48.40
CA CYS A 11 77.62 -41.11 -47.17
C CYS A 11 76.80 -39.79 -46.92
N PRO A 12 77.05 -38.96 -45.89
CA PRO A 12 77.11 -39.17 -44.44
C PRO A 12 76.19 -38.20 -43.65
N CYS A 13 76.04 -38.46 -42.36
CA CYS A 13 75.86 -37.48 -41.27
C CYS A 13 75.02 -36.21 -41.54
N LEU A 14 73.75 -36.23 -41.12
CA LEU A 14 73.15 -35.06 -40.46
C LEU A 14 72.49 -35.47 -39.15
N LEU A 15 73.23 -35.16 -38.08
CA LEU A 15 72.80 -35.18 -36.70
C LEU A 15 71.70 -34.14 -36.45
N HIS A 16 70.77 -34.53 -35.58
CA HIS A 16 69.98 -33.72 -34.62
C HIS A 16 68.64 -33.10 -35.06
N PRO A 17 67.67 -32.91 -34.12
CA PRO A 17 67.53 -33.50 -32.78
C PRO A 17 66.15 -34.11 -32.49
N ARG A 18 66.13 -34.92 -31.43
CA ARG A 18 64.98 -35.30 -30.61
C ARG A 18 63.92 -34.19 -30.52
N MET A 19 62.67 -34.58 -30.73
CA MET A 19 61.52 -33.95 -30.08
C MET A 19 61.82 -33.77 -28.59
N GLN A 20 62.03 -32.53 -28.17
CA GLN A 20 61.80 -32.12 -26.80
C GLN A 20 60.41 -31.50 -26.76
N PRO A 21 59.49 -31.94 -25.87
CA PRO A 21 58.35 -31.12 -25.56
C PRO A 21 58.90 -29.81 -25.00
N ALA A 22 58.66 -28.70 -25.69
CA ALA A 22 58.93 -27.39 -25.17
C ALA A 22 58.22 -27.26 -23.82
N LYS A 23 58.95 -27.40 -22.72
CA LYS A 23 58.56 -26.88 -21.42
C LYS A 23 58.49 -25.37 -21.59
N ARG A 24 57.34 -24.87 -22.05
CA ARG A 24 56.97 -23.46 -21.93
C ARG A 24 57.13 -23.11 -20.44
N PRO A 25 57.71 -21.95 -20.08
CA PRO A 25 57.74 -21.51 -18.69
C PRO A 25 56.31 -21.24 -18.23
N ALA A 26 55.66 -22.28 -17.71
CA ALA A 26 54.36 -22.31 -17.07
C ALA A 26 54.37 -21.59 -15.69
N GLY A 27 55.21 -20.57 -15.52
CA GLY A 27 55.55 -20.06 -14.19
C GLY A 27 55.02 -18.67 -13.86
N ARG A 28 54.62 -17.85 -14.84
CA ARG A 28 54.16 -16.47 -14.58
C ARG A 28 52.89 -16.10 -15.33
N SER A 29 52.81 -16.42 -16.62
CA SER A 29 51.60 -16.17 -17.42
C SER A 29 50.43 -17.06 -16.96
N GLN A 30 50.67 -18.35 -16.67
CA GLN A 30 49.63 -19.22 -16.12
C GLN A 30 49.19 -18.82 -14.70
N ILE A 31 50.10 -18.30 -13.87
CA ILE A 31 49.76 -17.82 -12.53
C ILE A 31 48.94 -16.53 -12.62
N ALA A 32 49.32 -15.60 -13.49
CA ALA A 32 48.57 -14.38 -13.74
C ALA A 32 47.17 -14.69 -14.31
N LEU A 33 47.07 -15.64 -15.24
CA LEU A 33 45.78 -16.08 -15.79
C LEU A 33 44.90 -16.70 -14.70
N TRP A 34 45.46 -17.54 -13.84
CA TRP A 34 44.72 -18.20 -12.76
C TRP A 34 44.27 -17.23 -11.67
N MET A 35 45.12 -16.26 -11.32
CA MET A 35 44.74 -15.17 -10.40
C MET A 35 43.63 -14.32 -11.00
N LEU A 36 43.73 -13.97 -12.29
CA LEU A 36 42.72 -13.16 -12.97
C LEU A 36 41.36 -13.87 -13.02
N THR A 37 41.31 -15.18 -13.32
CA THR A 37 40.06 -15.94 -13.31
C THR A 37 39.45 -16.03 -11.92
N LYS A 38 40.27 -16.14 -10.86
CA LYS A 38 39.79 -16.13 -9.47
C LYS A 38 39.19 -14.78 -9.06
N PHE A 39 39.88 -13.68 -9.38
CA PHE A 39 39.35 -12.35 -9.10
C PHE A 39 38.08 -12.06 -9.91
N ALA A 40 38.03 -12.49 -11.17
CA ALA A 40 36.83 -12.37 -12.00
C ALA A 40 35.64 -13.16 -11.42
N MET A 41 35.85 -14.40 -10.95
CA MET A 41 34.80 -15.18 -10.30
C MET A 41 34.28 -14.51 -9.03
N ILE A 42 35.17 -14.03 -8.16
CA ILE A 42 34.76 -13.35 -6.90
C ILE A 42 34.01 -12.06 -7.21
N PHE A 43 34.50 -11.27 -8.16
CA PHE A 43 33.84 -10.04 -8.59
C PHE A 43 32.46 -10.32 -9.18
N PHE A 44 32.33 -11.37 -10.00
CA PHE A 44 31.06 -11.76 -10.59
C PHE A 44 30.04 -12.21 -9.54
N ILE A 45 30.45 -13.03 -8.58
CA ILE A 45 29.58 -13.45 -7.45
C ILE A 45 29.17 -12.23 -6.60
N GLY A 46 30.12 -11.33 -6.31
CA GLY A 46 29.84 -10.10 -5.57
C GLY A 46 28.86 -9.18 -6.30
N ALA A 47 29.04 -9.00 -7.61
CA ALA A 47 28.13 -8.22 -8.45
C ALA A 47 26.73 -8.85 -8.50
N LEU A 48 26.64 -10.18 -8.66
CA LEU A 48 25.34 -10.89 -8.62
C LEU A 48 24.64 -10.74 -7.28
N ALA A 49 25.36 -10.86 -6.16
CA ALA A 49 24.79 -10.66 -4.83
C ALA A 49 24.25 -9.24 -4.64
N LEU A 50 25.00 -8.22 -5.08
CA LEU A 50 24.56 -6.82 -5.03
C LEU A 50 23.35 -6.55 -5.92
N ILE A 51 23.30 -7.14 -7.12
CA ILE A 51 22.15 -7.02 -8.03
C ILE A 51 20.91 -7.66 -7.39
N LEU A 52 21.03 -8.87 -6.83
CA LEU A 52 19.92 -9.57 -6.18
C LEU A 52 19.40 -8.81 -4.95
N LEU A 53 20.30 -8.26 -4.13
CA LEU A 53 19.93 -7.42 -2.99
C LEU A 53 19.23 -6.13 -3.44
N GLY A 54 19.70 -5.51 -4.53
CA GLY A 54 19.09 -4.30 -5.10
C GLY A 54 17.70 -4.54 -5.72
N MET A 55 17.48 -5.68 -6.36
CA MET A 55 16.17 -6.04 -6.93
C MET A 55 15.12 -6.30 -5.83
N SER A 56 15.51 -6.99 -4.75
CA SER A 56 14.63 -7.29 -3.62
C SER A 56 13.99 -6.03 -3.00
N SER A 57 14.77 -4.95 -2.83
CA SER A 57 14.24 -3.70 -2.27
C SER A 57 13.26 -2.99 -3.21
N ARG A 58 13.47 -3.06 -4.54
CA ARG A 58 12.58 -2.42 -5.51
C ARG A 58 11.27 -3.19 -5.67
N GLU A 59 11.34 -4.51 -5.70
CA GLU A 59 10.15 -5.37 -5.72
C GLU A 59 9.32 -5.19 -4.45
N GLN A 60 9.97 -5.05 -3.29
CA GLN A 60 9.28 -4.79 -2.03
C GLN A 60 8.54 -3.45 -2.02
N SER A 61 9.16 -2.38 -2.57
CA SER A 61 8.49 -1.07 -2.71
C SER A 61 7.30 -1.15 -3.66
N GLY A 62 7.49 -1.75 -4.84
CA GLY A 62 6.42 -1.86 -5.85
C GLY A 62 5.24 -2.69 -5.36
N LEU A 63 5.49 -3.78 -4.62
CA LEU A 63 4.42 -4.55 -3.98
C LEU A 63 3.67 -3.72 -2.95
N CYS A 64 4.37 -2.94 -2.14
CA CYS A 64 3.74 -2.11 -1.13
C CYS A 64 2.88 -0.98 -1.73
N ASP A 65 3.33 -0.34 -2.80
CA ASP A 65 2.60 0.73 -3.47
C ASP A 65 1.30 0.23 -4.12
N GLU A 66 1.37 -0.91 -4.83
CA GLU A 66 0.20 -1.59 -5.40
C GLU A 66 -0.82 -1.97 -4.31
N GLN A 67 -0.30 -2.45 -3.18
CA GLN A 67 -1.09 -2.87 -2.04
C GLN A 67 -1.80 -1.71 -1.36
N ALA A 68 -1.07 -0.64 -1.05
CA ALA A 68 -1.64 0.59 -0.51
C ALA A 68 -2.67 1.17 -1.49
N GLY A 69 -2.37 1.17 -2.80
CA GLY A 69 -3.30 1.61 -3.85
C GLY A 69 -4.60 0.84 -3.90
N ARG A 70 -4.58 -0.48 -3.66
CA ARG A 70 -5.81 -1.31 -3.55
C ARG A 70 -6.64 -0.94 -2.34
N VAL A 71 -6.01 -0.72 -1.18
CA VAL A 71 -6.70 -0.28 0.03
C VAL A 71 -7.33 1.10 -0.19
N THR A 72 -6.55 2.05 -0.71
CA THR A 72 -7.04 3.39 -1.05
C THR A 72 -8.23 3.30 -2.01
N SER A 73 -8.15 2.49 -3.07
CA SER A 73 -9.24 2.33 -4.05
C SER A 73 -10.48 1.70 -3.44
N SER A 74 -10.31 0.73 -2.53
CA SER A 74 -11.42 0.08 -1.83
C SER A 74 -12.16 1.05 -0.92
N VAL A 75 -11.43 1.78 -0.06
CA VAL A 75 -12.00 2.81 0.83
C VAL A 75 -12.63 3.95 0.02
N SER A 76 -11.98 4.35 -1.07
CA SER A 76 -12.50 5.42 -1.92
C SER A 76 -13.78 5.00 -2.63
N GLY A 77 -13.81 3.81 -3.23
CA GLY A 77 -14.99 3.27 -3.88
C GLY A 77 -16.16 3.08 -2.90
N ALA A 78 -15.86 2.67 -1.68
CA ALA A 78 -16.80 2.59 -0.58
C ALA A 78 -17.46 3.94 -0.26
N LEU A 79 -16.66 4.99 -0.09
CA LEU A 79 -17.18 6.33 0.19
C LEU A 79 -17.96 6.89 -1.00
N VAL A 80 -17.44 6.76 -2.22
CA VAL A 80 -18.14 7.17 -3.44
C VAL A 80 -19.49 6.47 -3.56
N GLN A 81 -19.57 5.16 -3.25
CA GLN A 81 -20.84 4.44 -3.32
C GLN A 81 -21.90 5.03 -2.39
N VAL A 82 -21.53 5.43 -1.17
CA VAL A 82 -22.48 6.03 -0.21
C VAL A 82 -22.83 7.45 -0.64
N LEU A 83 -21.85 8.26 -1.04
CA LEU A 83 -22.04 9.64 -1.48
C LEU A 83 -22.96 9.71 -2.71
N SER A 84 -22.67 8.91 -3.74
CA SER A 84 -23.41 8.87 -4.99
C SER A 84 -24.68 8.00 -4.93
N SER A 85 -25.01 7.43 -3.77
CA SER A 85 -26.21 6.61 -3.63
C SER A 85 -27.48 7.45 -3.83
N PRO A 86 -28.47 6.96 -4.59
CA PRO A 86 -29.77 7.63 -4.75
C PRO A 86 -30.64 7.53 -3.49
N ILE A 87 -30.28 6.68 -2.53
CA ILE A 87 -31.00 6.54 -1.27
C ILE A 87 -30.68 7.77 -0.42
N GLU A 88 -31.72 8.47 0.05
CA GLU A 88 -31.55 9.66 0.91
C GLU A 88 -30.79 9.33 2.19
N ASP A 89 -31.07 8.15 2.74
CA ASP A 89 -30.63 7.70 4.03
C ASP A 89 -29.98 6.32 3.92
N GLU A 90 -28.67 6.27 4.06
CA GLU A 90 -27.90 5.04 3.91
C GLU A 90 -26.91 4.89 5.06
N ARG A 91 -26.90 3.71 5.68
CA ARG A 91 -25.85 3.30 6.59
C ARG A 91 -25.07 2.17 5.96
N LYS A 92 -23.76 2.34 5.86
CA LYS A 92 -22.88 1.30 5.38
C LYS A 92 -21.71 1.07 6.32
N VAL A 93 -21.50 -0.19 6.64
CA VAL A 93 -20.39 -0.65 7.48
C VAL A 93 -19.35 -1.28 6.58
N TYR A 94 -18.15 -0.71 6.58
CA TYR A 94 -17.00 -1.21 5.86
C TYR A 94 -16.04 -1.84 6.85
N PRO A 95 -15.90 -3.18 6.85
CA PRO A 95 -14.84 -3.81 7.64
C PRO A 95 -13.49 -3.41 7.05
N PHE A 96 -12.58 -2.92 7.88
CA PHE A 96 -11.19 -2.82 7.44
C PHE A 96 -10.59 -4.21 7.44
N GLU A 97 -10.42 -4.76 6.25
CA GLU A 97 -9.72 -6.02 6.09
C GLU A 97 -8.26 -5.85 6.56
N THR A 98 -7.66 -6.92 7.08
CA THR A 98 -6.19 -6.97 7.14
C THR A 98 -5.67 -6.82 5.73
N SER A 99 -4.92 -5.78 5.45
CA SER A 99 -4.13 -5.76 4.25
C SER A 99 -2.97 -6.76 4.42
N LEU A 100 -3.10 -7.88 3.71
CA LEU A 100 -2.03 -8.54 2.96
C LEU A 100 -1.20 -9.58 3.71
N SER A 101 -1.83 -10.75 3.84
CA SER A 101 -1.20 -12.04 4.09
C SER A 101 -0.39 -12.57 2.88
N VAL A 102 0.57 -11.78 2.38
CA VAL A 102 1.63 -12.32 1.52
C VAL A 102 2.99 -12.01 2.15
N GLY A 103 3.23 -12.66 3.30
CA GLY A 103 4.58 -13.12 3.67
C GLY A 103 5.31 -12.38 4.78
N ARG A 104 4.87 -11.20 5.25
CA ARG A 104 5.52 -10.52 6.39
C ARG A 104 4.54 -9.73 7.26
N SER A 105 4.69 -9.88 8.58
CA SER A 105 3.95 -9.16 9.63
C SER A 105 4.00 -7.64 9.51
N ASP A 106 4.99 -7.10 8.80
CA ASP A 106 5.22 -5.67 8.67
C ASP A 106 4.22 -4.98 7.72
N PHE A 107 3.58 -5.73 6.83
CA PHE A 107 2.53 -5.22 5.92
C PHE A 107 1.12 -5.34 6.49
N GLU A 108 0.95 -6.08 7.60
CA GLU A 108 -0.34 -6.26 8.27
C GLU A 108 -0.80 -4.98 9.01
N LEU A 109 0.11 -4.02 9.22
CA LEU A 109 -0.10 -2.82 10.03
C LEU A 109 0.10 -1.56 9.16
N TYR A 110 -0.98 -1.06 8.60
CA TYR A 110 -1.06 0.24 7.93
C TYR A 110 -2.09 1.11 8.63
N THR A 111 -2.01 2.43 8.47
CA THR A 111 -3.07 3.34 8.91
C THR A 111 -3.75 3.94 7.68
N VAL A 112 -5.05 4.17 7.79
CA VAL A 112 -5.81 4.92 6.80
C VAL A 112 -6.20 6.25 7.43
N ASN A 113 -5.70 7.34 6.87
CA ASN A 113 -6.07 8.69 7.27
C ASN A 113 -7.07 9.24 6.28
N ILE A 114 -8.24 9.64 6.78
CA ILE A 114 -9.29 10.27 6.01
C ILE A 114 -9.35 11.74 6.43
N THR A 115 -8.92 12.63 5.55
CA THR A 115 -8.82 14.07 5.84
C THR A 115 -9.84 14.83 5.00
N LYS A 116 -10.58 15.73 5.64
CA LYS A 116 -11.47 16.67 4.94
C LYS A 116 -10.62 17.83 4.47
N HIS A 117 -10.58 18.04 3.16
CA HIS A 117 -9.80 19.10 2.53
C HIS A 117 -10.73 20.11 1.86
N THR A 118 -10.50 21.39 2.16
CA THR A 118 -11.33 22.50 1.68
C THR A 118 -10.41 23.57 1.09
N VAL A 119 -10.42 23.71 -0.23
CA VAL A 119 -9.60 24.70 -0.94
C VAL A 119 -10.50 25.61 -1.77
N GLY A 120 -10.74 26.81 -1.26
CA GLY A 120 -11.74 27.72 -1.83
C GLY A 120 -13.12 27.07 -1.78
N ASP A 121 -13.77 26.98 -2.93
CA ASP A 121 -15.10 26.34 -3.06
C ASP A 121 -15.02 24.81 -3.26
N ALA A 122 -13.84 24.27 -3.54
CA ALA A 122 -13.68 22.84 -3.77
C ALA A 122 -13.58 22.09 -2.43
N ARG A 123 -14.49 21.13 -2.23
CA ARG A 123 -14.49 20.22 -1.08
C ARG A 123 -14.07 18.82 -1.55
N SER A 124 -13.18 18.19 -0.80
CA SER A 124 -12.76 16.82 -1.09
C SER A 124 -12.41 16.05 0.18
N ILE A 125 -12.61 14.74 0.15
CA ILE A 125 -12.03 13.82 1.13
C ILE A 125 -10.75 13.26 0.53
N VAL A 126 -9.64 13.43 1.24
CA VAL A 126 -8.35 12.80 0.91
C VAL A 126 -8.18 11.56 1.77
N ILE A 127 -7.79 10.46 1.13
CA ILE A 127 -7.57 9.16 1.79
C ILE A 127 -6.12 8.77 1.59
N ASP A 128 -5.37 8.82 2.68
CA ASP A 128 -3.96 8.45 2.73
C ASP A 128 -3.80 7.09 3.40
N VAL A 129 -3.15 6.16 2.71
CA VAL A 129 -2.78 4.85 3.27
C VAL A 129 -1.29 4.87 3.58
N LEU A 130 -0.97 4.78 4.86
CA LEU A 130 0.38 4.86 5.43
C LEU A 130 0.75 3.52 6.08
N PRO A 131 1.46 2.63 5.37
CA PRO A 131 2.04 1.44 5.98
C PRO A 131 3.08 1.82 7.05
N ARG A 132 3.25 0.97 8.07
CA ARG A 132 4.25 1.18 9.13
C ARG A 132 5.70 1.24 8.59
N SER A 133 5.95 0.66 7.42
CA SER A 133 7.21 0.83 6.69
C SER A 133 7.17 2.15 5.90
N PRO A 134 8.10 3.10 6.12
CA PRO A 134 8.06 4.45 5.55
C PRO A 134 8.37 4.53 4.04
N THR A 135 8.36 3.40 3.34
CA THR A 135 8.84 3.28 1.96
C THR A 135 7.76 3.38 0.90
N CYS A 136 6.49 3.39 1.31
CA CYS A 136 5.34 3.34 0.42
C CYS A 136 4.21 4.22 0.97
N LYS A 137 3.50 4.91 0.07
CA LYS A 137 2.33 5.74 0.38
C LYS A 137 1.39 5.71 -0.83
N ALA A 138 0.11 5.52 -0.58
CA ALA A 138 -0.92 5.73 -1.59
C ALA A 138 -1.93 6.77 -1.11
N SER A 139 -2.32 7.65 -2.02
CA SER A 139 -3.27 8.75 -1.75
C SER A 139 -4.38 8.73 -2.79
N GLY A 140 -5.62 8.87 -2.32
CA GLY A 140 -6.82 9.02 -3.15
C GLY A 140 -7.55 10.30 -2.76
N SER A 141 -8.31 10.86 -3.68
CA SER A 141 -9.16 12.02 -3.41
C SER A 141 -10.55 11.80 -4.00
N ILE A 142 -11.57 12.18 -3.24
CA ILE A 142 -12.97 12.12 -3.61
C ILE A 142 -13.53 13.54 -3.56
N GLY A 143 -14.05 14.03 -4.68
CA GLY A 143 -14.77 15.31 -4.70
C GLY A 143 -16.10 15.21 -3.95
N ILE A 144 -16.44 16.27 -3.24
CA ILE A 144 -17.69 16.39 -2.48
C ILE A 144 -18.47 17.59 -3.00
N ASP A 145 -19.76 17.42 -3.19
CA ASP A 145 -20.64 18.50 -3.60
C ASP A 145 -20.74 19.59 -2.51
N SER A 146 -20.99 20.83 -2.93
CA SER A 146 -20.97 22.00 -2.03
C SER A 146 -22.04 21.98 -0.94
N ASP A 147 -23.11 21.23 -1.14
CA ASP A 147 -24.27 21.06 -0.25
C ASP A 147 -24.13 19.89 0.73
N VAL A 148 -23.04 19.11 0.61
CA VAL A 148 -22.76 17.98 1.51
C VAL A 148 -21.87 18.43 2.66
N VAL A 149 -22.32 18.16 3.89
CA VAL A 149 -21.60 18.41 5.14
C VAL A 149 -21.02 17.10 5.67
N VAL A 150 -19.70 17.06 5.83
CA VAL A 150 -18.98 15.89 6.32
C VAL A 150 -18.64 16.04 7.80
N HIS A 151 -18.98 15.01 8.56
CA HIS A 151 -18.77 14.87 10.00
C HIS A 151 -17.90 13.64 10.29
N PHE A 152 -16.93 13.78 11.20
CA PHE A 152 -16.08 12.68 11.64
C PHE A 152 -16.35 12.36 13.10
N SER A 153 -16.46 11.09 13.46
CA SER A 153 -16.62 10.65 14.85
C SER A 153 -15.67 9.50 15.17
N GLY A 154 -15.37 9.35 16.46
CA GLY A 154 -14.53 8.26 16.96
C GLY A 154 -13.30 8.74 17.74
N PRO A 155 -12.61 7.81 18.41
CA PRO A 155 -11.54 8.12 19.35
C PRO A 155 -10.25 8.62 18.67
N ARG A 156 -10.10 8.38 17.37
CA ARG A 156 -8.91 8.72 16.57
C ARG A 156 -9.16 9.85 15.58
N ARG A 157 -10.07 10.76 15.95
CA ARG A 157 -10.24 12.03 15.28
C ARG A 157 -9.26 13.06 15.85
N TYR A 158 -8.64 13.84 14.98
CA TYR A 158 -7.82 14.99 15.35
C TYR A 158 -7.79 16.02 14.22
N ASP A 159 -7.43 17.25 14.54
CA ASP A 159 -7.34 18.32 13.56
C ASP A 159 -5.92 18.45 13.01
N THR A 160 -5.82 18.62 11.70
CA THR A 160 -4.57 18.88 10.98
C THR A 160 -4.61 20.27 10.35
N PRO A 161 -3.46 20.83 9.93
CA PRO A 161 -3.44 22.10 9.20
C PRO A 161 -4.28 22.09 7.91
N GLU A 162 -4.50 20.91 7.33
CA GLU A 162 -5.26 20.69 6.10
C GLU A 162 -6.77 20.56 6.37
N GLY A 163 -7.15 20.29 7.63
CA GLY A 163 -8.53 20.08 8.08
C GLY A 163 -8.65 18.92 9.09
N PRO A 164 -9.88 18.61 9.53
CA PRO A 164 -10.12 17.49 10.44
C PRO A 164 -9.73 16.17 9.76
N CYS A 165 -9.21 15.23 10.55
CA CYS A 165 -8.71 13.94 10.09
C CYS A 165 -9.23 12.81 11.00
N LEU A 166 -9.60 11.69 10.38
CA LEU A 166 -9.98 10.45 11.04
C LEU A 166 -8.97 9.37 10.68
N THR A 167 -8.28 8.81 11.69
CA THR A 167 -7.33 7.71 11.48
C THR A 167 -7.93 6.37 11.85
N LEU A 168 -7.80 5.42 10.93
CA LEU A 168 -8.38 4.10 11.00
C LEU A 168 -7.26 3.06 10.99
N GLU A 169 -7.43 2.03 11.80
CA GLU A 169 -6.51 0.89 11.90
C GLU A 169 -7.16 -0.38 11.32
N PRO A 170 -6.36 -1.32 10.81
CA PRO A 170 -6.88 -2.52 10.19
C PRO A 170 -7.34 -3.50 11.26
N SER A 171 -8.37 -4.28 10.94
CA SER A 171 -8.68 -5.45 11.76
C SER A 171 -7.55 -6.45 11.72
N SER A 172 -7.38 -7.23 12.79
CA SER A 172 -6.45 -8.37 12.78
C SER A 172 -7.04 -9.53 11.96
N ALA A 173 -6.18 -10.40 11.42
CA ALA A 173 -6.65 -11.53 10.60
C ALA A 173 -7.52 -12.52 11.40
N LYS A 174 -7.35 -12.51 12.72
CA LYS A 174 -8.04 -13.40 13.66
C LYS A 174 -9.34 -12.80 14.20
N GLN A 175 -9.48 -11.47 14.19
CA GLN A 175 -10.61 -10.77 14.79
C GLN A 175 -10.91 -9.47 14.04
N ARG A 176 -12.13 -9.38 13.52
CA ARG A 176 -12.69 -8.19 12.89
C ARG A 176 -13.25 -7.28 13.98
N SER A 177 -12.45 -6.31 14.40
CA SER A 177 -12.78 -5.38 15.49
C SER A 177 -12.78 -3.92 15.05
N TYR A 178 -12.36 -3.61 13.81
CA TYR A 178 -12.26 -2.24 13.30
C TYR A 178 -13.07 -2.08 12.02
N TYR A 179 -13.96 -1.09 12.03
CA TYR A 179 -14.93 -0.82 10.97
C TYR A 179 -14.97 0.68 10.69
N LEU A 180 -15.01 1.06 9.42
CA LEU A 180 -15.46 2.39 9.00
C LEU A 180 -16.98 2.34 8.84
N VAL A 181 -17.71 3.09 9.65
CA VAL A 181 -19.15 3.27 9.43
C VAL A 181 -19.37 4.58 8.71
N VAL A 182 -20.03 4.53 7.57
CA VAL A 182 -20.42 5.69 6.78
C VAL A 182 -21.93 5.81 6.80
N ILE A 183 -22.44 6.95 7.24
CA ILE A 183 -23.87 7.24 7.25
C ILE A 183 -24.11 8.47 6.40
N LYS A 184 -24.92 8.32 5.35
CA LYS A 184 -25.50 9.43 4.59
C LYS A 184 -26.92 9.65 5.07
N CYS A 185 -27.29 10.90 5.25
CA CYS A 185 -28.67 11.29 5.48
C CYS A 185 -28.95 12.65 4.84
N SER A 186 -30.24 12.98 4.67
CA SER A 186 -30.68 14.33 4.34
C SER A 186 -31.54 14.88 5.46
N THR A 187 -31.45 16.19 5.72
CA THR A 187 -32.41 16.85 6.61
C THR A 187 -33.83 16.69 6.06
N LYS A 188 -34.79 16.31 6.91
CA LYS A 188 -36.21 16.22 6.51
C LYS A 188 -36.92 17.58 6.49
N ARG A 189 -36.24 18.66 6.87
CA ARG A 189 -36.78 20.03 6.85
C ARG A 189 -36.20 20.79 5.67
N TRP A 190 -36.94 21.78 5.17
CA TRP A 190 -36.47 22.65 4.10
C TRP A 190 -35.68 23.84 4.68
N PRO A 191 -34.52 24.22 4.10
CA PRO A 191 -33.84 23.60 2.95
C PRO A 191 -33.22 22.24 3.30
N ALA A 192 -33.27 21.31 2.34
CA ALA A 192 -32.67 20.00 2.48
C ALA A 192 -31.14 20.11 2.38
N GLU A 193 -30.43 19.68 3.41
CA GLU A 193 -28.97 19.59 3.45
C GLU A 193 -28.56 18.12 3.56
N GLN A 194 -27.50 17.74 2.85
CA GLN A 194 -26.99 16.38 2.91
C GLN A 194 -25.86 16.30 3.93
N HIS A 195 -25.92 15.29 4.80
CA HIS A 195 -24.89 15.04 5.80
C HIS A 195 -24.27 13.66 5.59
N VAL A 196 -22.96 13.59 5.81
CA VAL A 196 -22.18 12.35 5.72
C VAL A 196 -21.36 12.21 6.99
N TYR A 197 -21.65 11.21 7.79
CA TYR A 197 -20.95 10.88 9.03
C TYR A 197 -20.01 9.71 8.77
N LEU A 198 -18.74 9.84 9.16
CA LEU A 198 -17.76 8.77 9.13
C LEU A 198 -17.30 8.49 10.56
N ASP A 199 -17.39 7.23 10.97
CA ASP A 199 -17.04 6.79 12.32
C ASP A 199 -15.98 5.71 12.31
N ASP A 200 -14.98 5.89 13.17
CA ASP A 200 -13.99 4.87 13.52
C ASP A 200 -14.54 3.95 14.61
N CYS A 201 -15.19 2.87 14.20
CA CYS A 201 -15.81 1.95 15.13
C CYS A 201 -14.88 0.78 15.49
N THR A 202 -14.57 0.67 16.78
CA THR A 202 -13.69 -0.37 17.34
C THR A 202 -14.45 -1.48 18.08
N PHE A 203 -15.78 -1.53 17.97
CA PHE A 203 -16.61 -2.51 18.67
C PHE A 203 -16.58 -3.89 18.00
N ASN A 204 -16.75 -4.95 18.78
CA ASN A 204 -16.84 -6.33 18.26
C ASN A 204 -18.08 -6.54 17.39
N ASN A 205 -19.15 -5.79 17.66
CA ASN A 205 -20.39 -5.82 16.92
C ASN A 205 -20.59 -4.48 16.19
N PRO A 206 -20.62 -4.45 14.86
CA PRO A 206 -20.80 -3.21 14.12
C PRO A 206 -22.18 -2.59 14.29
N ALA A 207 -23.16 -3.28 14.88
CA ALA A 207 -24.46 -2.69 15.22
C ALA A 207 -24.39 -1.71 16.41
N GLU A 208 -23.33 -1.76 17.21
CA GLU A 208 -23.12 -0.90 18.38
C GLU A 208 -22.40 0.42 18.02
N CYS A 209 -21.89 0.54 16.79
CA CYS A 209 -21.37 1.80 16.26
C CYS A 209 -22.50 2.81 16.00
N ILE A 210 -22.16 4.02 15.53
CA ILE A 210 -23.17 5.01 15.11
C ILE A 210 -24.22 4.40 14.16
N THR A 211 -25.46 4.84 14.33
CA THR A 211 -26.63 4.44 13.54
C THR A 211 -27.43 5.68 13.16
N LEU A 212 -28.42 5.52 12.26
CA LEU A 212 -29.34 6.61 11.92
C LEU A 212 -30.15 7.10 13.13
N GLU A 213 -30.29 6.25 14.16
CA GLU A 213 -31.05 6.52 15.38
C GLU A 213 -30.21 7.13 16.50
N THR A 214 -28.88 7.25 16.32
CA THR A 214 -28.03 7.96 17.27
C THR A 214 -28.53 9.39 17.45
N GLU A 215 -28.65 9.87 18.69
CA GLU A 215 -29.34 11.13 19.00
C GLU A 215 -28.85 12.32 18.15
N SER A 216 -27.53 12.44 17.94
CA SER A 216 -26.94 13.49 17.10
C SER A 216 -27.35 13.40 15.63
N ILE A 217 -27.38 12.19 15.06
CA ILE A 217 -27.76 11.95 13.66
C ILE A 217 -29.27 12.12 13.51
N ALA A 218 -30.06 11.52 14.40
CA ALA A 218 -31.50 11.62 14.36
C ALA A 218 -31.98 13.08 14.51
N ALA A 219 -31.30 13.87 15.35
CA ALA A 219 -31.53 15.30 15.52
C ALA A 219 -31.22 16.10 14.25
N CYS A 220 -30.11 15.80 13.56
CA CYS A 220 -29.73 16.49 12.33
C CYS A 220 -30.59 16.11 11.14
N CYS A 221 -30.77 14.82 10.92
CA CYS A 221 -31.46 14.31 9.76
C CYS A 221 -32.98 14.40 9.94
N GLY A 222 -33.50 14.62 11.16
CA GLY A 222 -34.92 14.84 11.45
C GLY A 222 -35.75 13.56 11.65
N TRP A 223 -35.15 12.52 12.21
CA TRP A 223 -35.77 11.19 12.39
C TRP A 223 -36.53 11.04 13.70
N THR A 224 -36.35 11.96 14.64
CA THR A 224 -37.18 12.05 15.83
C THR A 224 -38.37 12.98 15.58
N GLN A 225 -39.58 12.40 15.39
CA GLN A 225 -40.83 13.14 15.55
C GLN A 225 -41.42 12.93 16.96
N SER A 226 -41.25 13.94 17.85
CA SER A 226 -42.05 14.18 19.09
C SER A 226 -41.81 13.20 20.27
N ALA A 227 -41.88 13.51 21.58
CA ALA A 227 -42.61 14.53 22.35
C ALA A 227 -41.89 14.76 23.71
N SER A 228 -41.65 15.97 24.21
CA SER A 228 -42.61 16.74 25.03
C SER A 228 -41.87 17.93 25.68
N THR A 229 -42.63 18.98 26.02
CA THR A 229 -42.23 20.16 26.82
C THR A 229 -41.31 21.21 26.16
N GLY A 230 -41.94 22.17 25.47
CA GLY A 230 -41.85 23.58 25.87
C GLY A 230 -40.49 24.26 25.92
N SER A 231 -39.50 23.83 25.14
CA SER A 231 -38.22 24.53 25.01
C SER A 231 -37.90 24.68 23.53
N GLN A 232 -37.82 25.93 23.07
CA GLN A 232 -37.12 26.30 21.84
C GLN A 232 -35.63 25.97 22.04
N ALA A 233 -35.26 24.71 21.84
CA ALA A 233 -33.88 24.35 21.57
C ALA A 233 -33.90 23.75 20.17
N GLU A 234 -33.39 24.51 19.19
CA GLU A 234 -33.00 23.91 17.93
C GLU A 234 -32.06 22.74 18.24
N PRO A 235 -32.27 21.54 17.66
CA PRO A 235 -31.26 20.50 17.74
C PRO A 235 -29.98 21.09 17.15
N GLN A 236 -28.99 21.35 18.00
CA GLN A 236 -27.66 21.66 17.55
C GLN A 236 -27.15 20.41 16.87
N CYS A 237 -27.27 20.37 15.54
CA CYS A 237 -26.20 19.80 14.75
C CYS A 237 -24.97 20.55 15.19
N GLU A 238 -24.20 20.00 16.12
CA GLU A 238 -22.89 20.52 16.43
C GLU A 238 -22.12 20.49 15.11
N ALA A 239 -22.18 21.62 14.41
CA ALA A 239 -20.99 22.18 13.84
C ALA A 239 -20.03 22.21 15.03
N GLU A 240 -19.15 21.22 15.11
CA GLU A 240 -17.91 21.44 15.82
C GLU A 240 -17.22 22.59 15.09
N ILE A 241 -17.48 23.76 15.65
CA ILE A 241 -16.86 25.04 15.48
C ILE A 241 -15.50 24.92 16.18
N GLU A 242 -14.42 24.86 15.41
CA GLU A 242 -13.41 25.92 15.24
C GLU A 242 -12.28 25.45 14.31
#